data_AF-A0A841JV15-F1
#
_entry.id   AF-A0A841JV15-F1
#
_cell.length_a   1.000
_cell.length_b   1.000
_cell.length_c   1.000
_cell.angle_alpha   90.00
_cell.angle_beta   90.00
_cell.angle_gamma   90.00
#
_symmetry.space_group_name_H-M   'P 1'
#
loop_
_entity.id
_entity.type
_entity.pdbx_description
1 polymer ?
#
loop_
_entity_poly.entity_id
_entity_poly.type
_entity_poly.pdbx_seq_one_letter_code
_entity_poly.pdbx_strand_id
1 'polypeptide(L)'
;MEATIKTTDKQQVSQPKNKGGAPKKRVKRELIIRIRMTATERFFIDNKAKTAGMRSSSWIRAAAKSAKIVPRLTDDERRILWMLAELANNLNQLTKLAHQRGLLTIIRGCNKILNEIHITLKHINRNDRESDNG
;
A
#
# COMPACT_ATOMS: atom_id res chain seq x y z
N MET A 1 48.97 8.75 75.14
CA MET A 1 47.55 8.42 75.31
C MET A 1 46.77 9.48 74.56
N GLU A 2 45.84 9.28 73.66
CA GLU A 2 45.18 8.18 72.93
C GLU A 2 44.53 8.94 71.74
N ALA A 3 44.61 8.49 70.48
CA ALA A 3 43.63 7.63 69.83
C ALA A 3 42.17 8.18 70.01
N THR A 4 41.26 8.33 69.05
CA THR A 4 41.11 7.82 67.68
C THR A 4 39.70 8.26 67.17
N ILE A 5 39.47 8.32 65.84
CA ILE A 5 38.29 7.76 65.11
C ILE A 5 36.94 8.56 65.18
N LYS A 6 36.10 8.77 64.16
CA LYS A 6 36.02 8.40 62.72
C LYS A 6 34.69 8.91 62.12
N THR A 7 34.68 9.08 60.78
CA THR A 7 33.59 8.88 59.77
C THR A 7 32.26 9.63 59.90
N THR A 8 31.68 10.15 58.82
CA THR A 8 30.69 9.47 57.93
C THR A 8 30.26 10.50 56.87
N ASP A 9 30.05 10.26 55.58
CA ASP A 9 30.37 9.19 54.63
C ASP A 9 30.07 9.78 53.23
N LYS A 10 30.74 9.22 52.22
CA LYS A 10 30.69 9.62 50.80
C LYS A 10 29.39 9.15 50.16
N GLN A 11 28.91 9.88 49.14
CA GLN A 11 28.46 9.22 47.90
C GLN A 11 28.92 10.05 46.69
N GLN A 12 30.19 9.85 46.30
CA GLN A 12 30.62 10.17 44.94
C GLN A 12 29.98 9.13 44.02
N VAL A 13 28.99 9.56 43.23
CA VAL A 13 28.43 8.79 42.12
C VAL A 13 29.56 8.56 41.12
N SER A 14 30.15 7.36 41.16
CA SER A 14 31.13 6.92 40.18
C SER A 14 30.42 6.75 38.84
N GLN A 15 30.44 7.81 38.02
CA GLN A 15 30.10 7.72 36.61
C GLN A 15 31.03 6.68 35.96
N PRO A 16 30.49 5.61 35.36
CA PRO A 16 31.33 4.60 34.73
C PRO A 16 32.11 5.25 33.59
N LYS A 17 33.45 5.16 33.64
CA LYS A 17 34.33 5.62 32.58
C LYS A 17 33.88 5.00 31.25
N ASN A 18 33.59 5.87 30.27
CA ASN A 18 33.30 5.44 28.91
C ASN A 18 34.48 4.61 28.40
N LYS A 19 34.26 3.32 28.20
CA LYS A 19 35.20 2.48 27.44
C LYS A 19 35.27 3.11 26.05
N GLY A 20 36.39 3.75 25.74
CA GLY A 20 36.61 4.42 24.48
C GLY A 20 36.18 3.53 23.30
N GLY A 21 35.50 4.14 22.34
CA GLY A 21 34.94 3.46 21.18
C GLY A 21 33.93 4.34 20.44
N ALA A 22 33.64 3.99 19.19
CA ALA A 22 32.60 4.68 18.43
C ALA A 22 31.23 4.47 19.10
N PRO A 23 30.39 5.53 19.20
CA PRO A 23 29.08 5.44 19.80
C PRO A 23 28.20 4.38 19.11
N LYS A 24 27.45 3.62 19.91
CA LYS A 24 26.52 2.62 19.39
C LYS A 24 25.47 3.29 18.50
N LYS A 25 25.32 2.81 17.26
CA LYS A 25 24.30 3.30 16.33
C LYS A 25 22.90 3.01 16.88
N ARG A 26 22.01 4.01 16.86
CA ARG A 26 20.61 3.89 17.27
C ARG A 26 19.82 2.88 16.43
N VAL A 27 20.07 2.83 15.13
CA VAL A 27 19.44 1.87 14.21
C VAL A 27 20.51 0.92 13.68
N LYS A 28 20.45 -0.34 14.12
CA LYS A 28 21.26 -1.43 13.57
C LYS A 28 20.57 -1.99 12.34
N ARG A 29 21.37 -2.31 11.31
CA ARG A 29 20.89 -2.97 10.08
C ARG A 29 21.45 -4.37 10.08
N GLU A 30 20.61 -5.34 10.44
CA GLU A 30 21.03 -6.72 10.68
C GLU A 30 20.64 -7.65 9.51
N LEU A 31 19.61 -7.28 8.75
CA LEU A 31 19.14 -8.05 7.59
C LEU A 31 19.92 -7.72 6.32
N ILE A 32 20.19 -8.75 5.51
CA ILE A 32 20.95 -8.66 4.27
C ILE A 32 20.13 -9.24 3.11
N ILE A 33 19.97 -8.46 2.04
CA ILE A 33 19.45 -8.93 0.75
C ILE A 33 20.63 -8.98 -0.22
N ARG A 34 20.92 -10.15 -0.78
CA ARG A 34 21.98 -10.33 -1.81
C ARG A 34 21.34 -10.29 -3.19
N ILE A 35 21.88 -9.47 -4.08
CA ILE A 35 21.41 -9.31 -5.46
C ILE A 35 22.54 -9.78 -6.38
N ARG A 36 22.27 -10.78 -7.23
CA ARG A 36 23.16 -11.09 -8.36
C ARG A 36 22.83 -10.14 -9.49
N MET A 37 23.87 -9.60 -10.11
CA MET A 37 23.75 -8.66 -11.22
C MET A 37 24.87 -8.91 -12.22
N THR A 38 24.63 -8.54 -13.46
CA THR A 38 25.60 -8.52 -14.53
C THR A 38 26.62 -7.38 -14.34
N ALA A 39 27.74 -7.44 -15.06
CA ALA A 39 28.77 -6.39 -14.99
C ALA A 39 28.24 -5.02 -15.44
N THR A 40 27.36 -5.00 -16.45
CA THR A 40 26.75 -3.77 -17.00
C THR A 40 25.80 -3.12 -16.00
N GLU A 41 24.93 -3.91 -15.35
CA GLU A 41 24.05 -3.43 -14.29
C GLU A 41 24.84 -2.84 -13.12
N ARG A 42 25.92 -3.50 -12.71
CA ARG A 42 26.79 -3.00 -11.64
C ARG A 42 27.43 -1.67 -12.01
N PHE A 43 27.98 -1.55 -13.22
CA PHE A 43 28.59 -0.32 -13.71
C PHE A 43 27.58 0.84 -13.73
N PHE A 44 26.35 0.57 -14.19
CA PHE A 44 25.29 1.58 -14.23
C PHE A 44 24.90 2.09 -12.84
N ILE A 45 24.76 1.18 -11.87
CA ILE A 45 24.48 1.54 -10.47
C ILE A 45 25.63 2.37 -9.89
N ASP A 46 26.88 1.95 -10.12
CA ASP A 46 28.05 2.66 -9.58
C ASP A 46 28.15 4.08 -10.16
N ASN A 47 27.87 4.27 -11.44
CA ASN A 47 27.83 5.61 -12.04
C ASN A 47 26.72 6.47 -11.44
N LYS A 48 25.49 5.94 -11.30
CA LYS A 48 24.39 6.68 -10.67
C LYS A 48 24.67 7.05 -9.22
N ALA A 49 25.30 6.15 -8.48
CA ALA A 49 25.71 6.38 -7.11
C ALA A 49 26.79 7.47 -7.01
N LYS A 50 27.78 7.44 -7.91
CA LYS A 50 28.81 8.49 -8.03
C LYS A 50 28.20 9.86 -8.34
N THR A 51 27.31 9.95 -9.33
CA THR A 51 26.60 11.20 -9.66
C THR A 51 25.82 11.74 -8.46
N ALA A 52 25.23 10.85 -7.66
CA ALA A 52 24.51 11.22 -6.44
C ALA A 52 25.40 11.42 -5.21
N GLY A 53 26.74 11.35 -5.35
CA GLY A 53 27.70 11.58 -4.26
C GLY A 53 27.63 10.55 -3.13
N MET A 54 27.13 9.35 -3.38
CA MET A 54 26.88 8.33 -2.35
C MET A 54 27.42 6.95 -2.72
N ARG A 55 27.58 6.07 -1.73
CA ARG A 55 27.95 4.66 -1.97
C ARG A 55 26.82 3.93 -2.68
N SER A 56 27.16 3.01 -3.58
CA SER A 56 26.22 2.19 -4.38
C SER A 56 25.16 1.49 -3.52
N SER A 57 25.55 0.96 -2.35
CA SER A 57 24.61 0.32 -1.42
C SER A 57 23.62 1.29 -0.76
N SER A 58 24.00 2.55 -0.59
CA SER A 58 23.11 3.60 -0.09
C SER A 58 22.19 4.11 -1.19
N TRP A 59 22.73 4.22 -2.40
CA TRP A 59 21.96 4.57 -3.59
C TRP A 59 20.86 3.55 -3.88
N ILE A 60 21.19 2.25 -3.96
CA ILE A 60 20.19 1.18 -4.18
C ILE A 60 19.10 1.23 -3.10
N ARG A 61 19.48 1.48 -1.83
CA ARG A 61 18.51 1.55 -0.73
C ARG A 61 17.56 2.73 -0.86
N ALA A 62 18.09 3.91 -1.21
CA ALA A 62 17.28 5.09 -1.46
C ALA A 62 16.35 4.86 -2.65
N ALA A 63 16.89 4.34 -3.75
CA ALA A 63 16.15 4.01 -4.96
C ALA A 63 15.03 2.99 -4.71
N ALA A 64 15.31 1.91 -3.96
CA ALA A 64 14.30 0.91 -3.60
C ALA A 64 13.20 1.47 -2.70
N LYS A 65 13.53 2.40 -1.79
CA LYS A 65 12.54 3.07 -0.93
C LYS A 65 11.68 4.07 -1.71
N SER A 66 12.26 4.76 -2.69
CA SER A 66 11.55 5.74 -3.52
C SER A 66 10.87 5.14 -4.75
N ALA A 67 11.11 3.85 -5.04
CA ALA A 67 10.54 3.20 -6.19
C ALA A 67 9.01 3.16 -6.06
N LYS A 68 8.33 3.87 -6.96
CA LYS A 68 6.88 3.70 -7.13
C LYS A 68 6.65 2.38 -7.85
N ILE A 69 6.34 1.35 -7.08
CA ILE A 69 5.86 0.08 -7.63
C ILE A 69 4.38 0.29 -7.94
N VAL A 70 4.01 0.26 -9.22
CA VAL A 70 2.60 0.14 -9.60
C VAL A 70 2.29 -1.36 -9.56
N PRO A 71 1.56 -1.85 -8.54
CA PRO A 71 1.17 -3.25 -8.52
C PRO A 71 0.29 -3.58 -9.73
N ARG A 72 0.24 -4.86 -10.11
CA ARG A 72 -0.77 -5.30 -11.07
C ARG A 72 -2.15 -5.08 -10.44
N LEU A 73 -3.13 -4.76 -11.29
CA LEU A 73 -4.53 -4.68 -10.87
C LEU A 73 -4.91 -5.99 -10.18
N THR A 74 -5.53 -5.88 -9.02
CA THR A 74 -6.11 -7.04 -8.33
C THR A 74 -7.26 -7.61 -9.14
N ASP A 75 -7.66 -8.85 -8.86
CA ASP A 75 -8.78 -9.47 -9.57
C ASP A 75 -10.09 -8.69 -9.38
N ASP A 76 -10.29 -8.09 -8.20
CA ASP A 76 -11.44 -7.22 -7.91
C ASP A 76 -11.40 -5.92 -8.72
N GLU A 77 -10.24 -5.26 -8.78
CA GLU A 77 -10.08 -4.04 -9.59
C GLU A 77 -10.29 -4.34 -11.08
N ARG A 78 -9.84 -5.50 -11.54
CA ARG A 78 -10.05 -5.95 -12.92
C ARG A 78 -11.53 -6.24 -13.20
N ARG A 79 -12.25 -6.82 -12.24
CA ARG A 79 -13.69 -7.04 -12.33
C ARG A 79 -14.45 -5.71 -12.42
N ILE A 80 -14.07 -4.72 -11.61
CA ILE A 80 -14.65 -3.38 -11.69
C ILE A 80 -14.41 -2.75 -13.06
N LEU A 81 -13.17 -2.83 -13.59
CA LEU A 81 -12.86 -2.34 -14.93
C LEU A 81 -13.72 -3.00 -16.01
N TRP A 82 -13.93 -4.32 -15.91
CA TRP A 82 -14.74 -5.06 -16.86
C TRP A 82 -16.22 -4.63 -16.78
N MET A 83 -16.77 -4.50 -15.57
CA MET A 83 -18.13 -3.98 -15.37
C MET A 83 -18.28 -2.56 -15.92
N LEU A 84 -17.30 -1.69 -15.75
CA LEU A 84 -17.34 -0.34 -16.33
C LEU A 84 -17.34 -0.37 -17.87
N ALA A 85 -16.54 -1.26 -18.48
CA ALA A 85 -16.54 -1.44 -19.92
C ALA A 85 -17.89 -1.95 -20.44
N GLU A 86 -18.50 -2.88 -19.71
CA GLU A 86 -19.83 -3.42 -20.03
C GLU A 86 -20.92 -2.33 -19.90
N LEU A 87 -20.88 -1.53 -18.83
CA LEU A 87 -21.78 -0.38 -18.65
C LEU A 87 -21.62 0.67 -19.75
N ALA A 88 -20.38 0.99 -20.15
CA ALA A 88 -20.12 1.92 -21.25
C ALA A 88 -20.69 1.40 -22.57
N ASN A 89 -20.61 0.09 -22.82
CA ASN A 89 -21.23 -0.52 -23.99
C ASN A 89 -22.76 -0.43 -23.93
N ASN A 90 -23.36 -0.71 -22.77
CA ASN A 90 -24.80 -0.58 -22.56
C ASN A 90 -25.27 0.86 -22.80
N LEU A 91 -24.52 1.85 -22.31
CA LEU A 91 -24.80 3.27 -22.57
C LEU A 91 -24.72 3.60 -24.06
N ASN A 92 -23.70 3.12 -24.77
CA ASN A 92 -23.56 3.36 -26.21
C ASN A 92 -24.73 2.77 -27.01
N GLN A 93 -25.21 1.59 -26.64
CA GLN A 93 -26.39 0.98 -27.25
C GLN A 93 -27.64 1.82 -27.02
N LEU A 94 -27.86 2.30 -25.78
CA LEU A 94 -28.98 3.19 -25.46
C LEU A 94 -28.93 4.49 -26.26
N THR A 95 -27.76 5.11 -26.40
CA THR A 95 -27.58 6.33 -27.20
C THR A 95 -27.93 6.10 -28.67
N LYS A 96 -27.45 5.00 -29.26
CA LYS A 96 -27.76 4.64 -30.65
C LYS A 96 -29.26 4.39 -30.85
N LEU A 97 -29.89 3.67 -29.93
CA LEU A 97 -31.32 3.42 -29.97
C LEU A 97 -32.11 4.73 -29.80
N ALA A 98 -31.67 5.63 -28.92
CA ALA A 98 -32.35 6.91 -28.66
C ALA A 98 -32.31 7.82 -29.87
N HIS A 99 -31.18 7.82 -30.58
CA HIS A 99 -31.06 8.51 -31.85
C HIS A 99 -32.02 7.96 -32.92
N GLN A 100 -32.25 6.65 -32.95
CA GLN A 100 -33.14 6.02 -33.94
C GLN A 100 -34.64 6.13 -33.63
N ARG A 101 -35.03 5.98 -32.36
CA ARG A 101 -36.44 5.83 -31.93
C ARG A 101 -37.00 7.02 -31.16
N GLY A 102 -36.16 8.03 -30.91
CA GLY A 102 -36.47 9.15 -30.04
C GLY A 102 -36.29 8.81 -28.55
N LEU A 103 -35.81 9.79 -27.80
CA LEU A 103 -35.40 9.64 -26.40
C LEU A 103 -36.56 9.27 -25.46
N LEU A 104 -37.75 9.86 -25.67
CA LEU A 104 -38.91 9.68 -24.79
C LEU A 104 -39.44 8.23 -24.77
N THR A 105 -39.40 7.54 -25.91
CA THR A 105 -39.83 6.14 -26.03
C THR A 105 -38.93 5.22 -25.23
N ILE A 106 -37.62 5.49 -25.24
CA ILE A 106 -36.63 4.69 -24.52
C ILE A 106 -36.70 4.92 -23.02
N ILE A 107 -36.87 6.17 -22.59
CA ILE A 107 -37.03 6.50 -21.16
C ILE A 107 -38.20 5.72 -20.55
N ARG A 108 -39.34 5.63 -21.26
CA ARG A 108 -40.49 4.84 -20.78
C ARG A 108 -40.15 3.34 -20.65
N GLY A 109 -39.45 2.78 -21.63
CA GLY A 109 -39.01 1.38 -21.59
C GLY A 109 -38.02 1.11 -20.45
N CYS A 110 -37.00 1.97 -20.29
CA CYS A 110 -36.02 1.87 -19.21
C CYS A 110 -36.67 1.99 -17.83
N ASN A 111 -37.60 2.93 -17.64
CA ASN A 111 -38.31 3.09 -16.37
C ASN A 111 -39.14 1.85 -16.00
N LYS A 112 -39.76 1.20 -16.99
CA LYS A 112 -40.48 -0.07 -16.76
C LYS A 112 -39.53 -1.15 -16.27
N ILE A 113 -38.41 -1.36 -16.96
CA ILE A 113 -37.41 -2.37 -16.60
C ILE A 113 -36.78 -2.07 -15.23
N LEU A 114 -36.45 -0.80 -14.94
CA LEU A 114 -35.92 -0.41 -13.62
C LEU A 114 -36.91 -0.70 -12.50
N ASN A 115 -38.20 -0.50 -12.73
CA ASN A 115 -39.23 -0.83 -11.75
C ASN A 115 -39.33 -2.35 -11.53
N GLU A 116 -39.26 -3.16 -12.59
CA GLU A 116 -39.22 -4.62 -12.48
C GLU A 116 -37.98 -5.12 -11.72
N ILE A 117 -36.80 -4.54 -11.99
CA ILE A 117 -35.57 -4.83 -11.23
C ILE A 117 -35.74 -4.44 -9.76
N HIS A 118 -36.27 -3.24 -9.48
CA HIS A 118 -36.50 -2.77 -8.11
C HIS A 118 -37.44 -3.71 -7.33
N ILE A 119 -38.54 -4.12 -7.95
CA ILE A 119 -39.49 -5.08 -7.39
C ILE A 119 -38.78 -6.43 -7.11
N THR A 120 -38.03 -6.94 -8.09
CA THR A 120 -37.31 -8.22 -7.96
C THR A 120 -36.27 -8.19 -6.84
N LEU A 121 -35.46 -7.15 -6.77
CA LEU A 121 -34.49 -6.94 -5.67
C LEU A 121 -35.19 -6.84 -4.32
N LYS A 122 -36.34 -6.17 -4.26
CA LYS A 122 -37.16 -6.09 -3.05
C LYS A 122 -37.71 -7.46 -2.64
N HIS A 123 -38.06 -8.32 -3.59
CA HIS A 123 -38.48 -9.69 -3.31
C HIS A 123 -37.32 -10.57 -2.82
N ILE A 124 -36.14 -10.50 -3.44
CA ILE A 124 -34.94 -11.23 -2.97
C ILE A 124 -34.57 -10.79 -1.55
N ASN A 125 -34.52 -9.48 -1.29
CA ASN A 125 -34.20 -8.93 0.03
C ASN A 125 -35.26 -9.27 1.12
N ARG A 126 -36.48 -9.64 0.72
CA ARG A 126 -37.53 -10.13 1.64
C ARG A 126 -37.37 -11.63 1.93
N ASN A 127 -36.87 -12.42 0.97
CA ASN A 127 -36.74 -13.87 1.09
C ASN A 127 -35.44 -14.32 1.79
N ASP A 128 -34.43 -13.45 1.88
CA ASP A 128 -33.13 -13.77 2.50
C ASP A 128 -33.11 -13.67 4.04
N ARG A 129 -34.26 -13.55 4.73
CA ARG A 129 -34.31 -13.42 6.21
C ARG A 129 -35.20 -14.44 6.95
N GLU A 130 -35.81 -15.39 6.25
CA GLU A 130 -36.48 -16.54 6.89
C GLU A 130 -35.69 -17.81 6.58
N SER A 131 -34.47 -17.89 7.13
CA SER A 131 -33.85 -19.19 7.36
C SER A 131 -34.66 -19.89 8.44
N ASP A 132 -35.48 -20.83 7.97
CA ASP A 132 -36.10 -21.96 8.66
C ASP A 132 -35.27 -22.38 9.89
N ASN A 133 -35.74 -21.99 11.08
CA ASN A 133 -35.29 -22.54 12.35
C ASN A 133 -36.26 -23.69 12.67
N GLY A 134 -35.90 -24.88 12.20
CA GLY A 134 -36.51 -26.16 12.53
C GLY A 134 -35.44 -27.19 12.85
#